data_AF-A0A2V6HDS6-F1
#
_entry.id   AF-A0A2V6HDS6-F1
#
_cell.length_a   1.000
_cell.length_b   1.000
_cell.length_c   1.000
_cell.angle_alpha   90.00
_cell.angle_beta   90.00
_cell.angle_gamma   90.00
#
_symmetry.space_group_name_H-M   'P 1'
#
loop_
_entity.id
_entity.type
_entity.pdbx_description
1 polymer ?
#
loop_
_entity_poly.entity_id
_entity_poly.type
_entity_poly.pdbx_seq_one_letter_code
_entity_poly.pdbx_strand_id
1 'polypeptide(L)'
;MAAQTTVQNVEPTSGSDQDGPIWGYHFVPNQPARSIASEAAVEFLTASGPPPPNEFLWLHFSLSNAGSEPWLRRYLTLPDAFFESLQSDVDATHLEQDGDALVARIHDVLFDFTFDVPVATTTLCVKPRVLVSA
;
A
#
# COMPACT_ATOMS: atom_id res chain seq x y z
N MET A 1 -26.00 16.90 26.87
CA MET A 1 -25.83 15.63 26.15
C MET A 1 -24.62 15.81 25.24
N ALA A 2 -23.42 15.52 25.74
CA ALA A 2 -22.17 15.74 25.02
C ALA A 2 -21.81 14.46 24.25
N ALA A 3 -21.65 14.57 22.93
CA ALA A 3 -21.15 13.49 22.08
C ALA A 3 -19.66 13.30 22.38
N GLN A 4 -19.31 12.13 22.91
CA GLN A 4 -17.92 11.72 23.09
C GLN A 4 -17.38 11.31 21.73
N THR A 5 -16.51 12.14 21.16
CA THR A 5 -15.70 11.79 19.99
C THR A 5 -14.63 10.82 20.47
N THR A 6 -14.88 9.53 20.29
CA THR A 6 -13.87 8.48 20.49
C THR A 6 -12.81 8.66 19.42
N VAL A 7 -11.70 9.29 19.77
CA VAL A 7 -10.49 9.29 18.94
C VAL A 7 -9.95 7.87 19.02
N GLN A 8 -10.24 7.04 18.02
CA GLN A 8 -9.58 5.74 17.88
C GLN A 8 -8.12 6.02 17.55
N ASN A 9 -7.30 5.97 18.59
CA ASN A 9 -5.86 5.93 18.45
C ASN A 9 -5.53 4.63 17.70
N VAL A 10 -5.22 4.74 16.40
CA VAL A 10 -4.66 3.62 15.64
C VAL A 10 -3.24 3.45 16.15
N GLU A 11 -3.09 2.71 17.25
CA GLU A 11 -1.79 2.17 17.61
C GLU A 11 -1.39 1.24 16.46
N PRO A 12 -0.21 1.45 15.84
CA PRO A 12 0.31 0.47 14.91
C PRO A 12 0.41 -0.84 15.70
N THR A 13 -0.29 -1.86 15.25
CA THR A 13 -0.10 -3.24 15.72
C THR A 13 1.34 -3.61 15.42
N SER A 14 2.21 -3.24 16.36
CA SER A 14 3.64 -3.46 16.30
C SER A 14 3.88 -4.92 16.63
N GLY A 15 4.17 -5.68 15.59
CA GLY A 15 4.72 -7.03 15.71
C GLY A 15 3.85 -8.09 15.07
N SER A 16 4.03 -8.30 13.77
CA SER A 16 4.52 -9.58 13.24
C SER A 16 4.79 -9.46 11.73
N ASP A 17 5.90 -10.09 11.33
CA ASP A 17 6.69 -9.90 10.09
C ASP A 17 7.37 -8.54 9.92
N GLN A 18 8.67 -8.49 10.28
CA GLN A 18 9.56 -7.36 9.97
C GLN A 18 9.68 -7.11 8.46
N ASP A 19 9.23 -8.05 7.62
CA ASP A 19 9.32 -7.99 6.16
C ASP A 19 8.01 -7.55 5.49
N GLY A 20 6.90 -7.46 6.24
CA GLY A 20 5.56 -7.18 5.73
C GLY A 20 5.21 -5.69 5.54
N PRO A 21 3.97 -5.38 5.14
CA PRO A 21 3.51 -4.00 5.01
C PRO A 21 3.52 -3.26 6.35
N ILE A 22 3.90 -1.98 6.34
CA ILE A 22 3.84 -1.12 7.53
C ILE A 22 2.40 -0.73 7.88
N TRP A 23 1.53 -0.62 6.87
CA TRP A 23 0.08 -0.48 7.06
C TRP A 23 -0.67 -1.42 6.12
N GLY A 24 -1.69 -2.09 6.68
CA GLY A 24 -2.64 -2.87 5.92
C GLY A 24 -4.07 -2.44 6.24
N TYR A 25 -4.89 -2.28 5.20
CA TYR A 25 -6.32 -2.01 5.33
C TYR A 25 -7.12 -2.94 4.44
N HIS A 26 -8.22 -3.48 4.96
CA HIS A 26 -9.20 -4.26 4.22
C HIS A 26 -10.47 -3.43 4.02
N PHE A 27 -10.87 -3.27 2.76
CA PHE A 27 -12.08 -2.59 2.35
C PHE A 27 -13.15 -3.61 1.95
N VAL A 28 -14.33 -3.45 2.57
CA VAL A 28 -15.53 -4.23 2.29
C VAL A 28 -16.64 -3.25 1.90
N PRO A 29 -17.55 -3.59 0.95
CA PRO A 29 -18.58 -2.67 0.51
C PRO A 29 -19.44 -2.13 1.65
N ASN A 30 -19.69 -0.83 1.63
CA ASN A 30 -20.52 -0.10 2.60
C ASN A 30 -20.03 -0.18 4.06
N GLN A 31 -18.76 -0.50 4.27
CA GLN A 31 -18.14 -0.54 5.59
C GLN A 31 -16.91 0.36 5.62
N PRO A 32 -16.58 0.96 6.80
CA PRO A 32 -15.32 1.66 6.95
C PRO A 32 -14.13 0.70 6.76
N ALA A 33 -13.00 1.24 6.33
CA ALA A 33 -11.76 0.47 6.21
C ALA A 33 -11.35 -0.11 7.56
N ARG A 34 -10.95 -1.38 7.57
CA ARG A 34 -10.46 -2.07 8.76
C ARG A 34 -8.97 -2.27 8.66
N SER A 35 -8.22 -1.83 9.67
CA SER A 35 -6.79 -2.13 9.76
C SER A 35 -6.55 -3.63 9.93
N ILE A 36 -5.55 -4.17 9.23
CA ILE A 36 -5.16 -5.58 9.26
C ILE A 36 -3.64 -5.72 9.39
N ALA A 37 -3.20 -6.82 10.00
CA ALA A 37 -1.79 -7.21 10.07
C ALA A 37 -1.34 -7.94 8.79
N SER A 38 -0.03 -8.15 8.65
CA SER A 38 0.60 -8.84 7.52
C SER A 38 0.00 -10.23 7.27
N GLU A 39 -0.25 -11.00 8.34
CA GLU A 39 -0.78 -12.37 8.26
C GLU A 39 -2.18 -12.39 7.64
N ALA A 40 -3.05 -11.47 8.07
CA ALA A 40 -4.40 -11.35 7.53
C ALA A 40 -4.39 -10.92 6.05
N ALA A 41 -3.39 -10.13 5.64
CA ALA A 41 -3.18 -9.81 4.23
C ALA A 41 -2.78 -11.06 3.44
N VAL A 42 -1.81 -11.86 3.95
CA VAL A 42 -1.40 -13.12 3.33
C VAL A 42 -2.57 -14.09 3.22
N GLU A 43 -3.37 -14.24 4.27
CA GLU A 43 -4.57 -15.08 4.26
C GLU A 43 -5.54 -14.67 3.15
N PHE A 44 -5.82 -13.37 3.00
CA PHE A 44 -6.71 -12.87 1.96
C PHE A 44 -6.14 -13.06 0.55
N LEU A 45 -4.84 -12.85 0.37
CA LEU A 45 -4.15 -12.98 -0.92
C LEU A 45 -3.98 -14.45 -1.36
N THR A 46 -3.85 -15.37 -0.40
CA THR A 46 -3.63 -16.80 -0.66
C THR A 46 -4.88 -17.66 -0.52
N ALA A 47 -6.01 -17.06 -0.12
CA ALA A 47 -7.28 -17.74 0.06
C ALA A 47 -7.67 -18.55 -1.18
N SER A 48 -7.89 -19.86 -0.99
CA SER A 48 -8.38 -20.76 -2.03
C SER A 48 -9.90 -20.61 -2.18
N GLY A 49 -10.35 -19.96 -3.26
CA GLY A 49 -11.76 -19.81 -3.57
C GLY A 49 -12.03 -18.64 -4.51
N PRO A 50 -13.26 -18.52 -5.05
CA PRO A 50 -13.65 -17.32 -5.77
C PRO A 50 -13.54 -16.11 -4.83
N PRO A 51 -12.90 -15.02 -5.25
CA PRO A 51 -12.85 -13.79 -4.50
C PRO A 51 -14.22 -13.33 -4.01
N PRO A 52 -14.37 -12.86 -2.75
CA PRO A 52 -15.51 -12.05 -2.40
C PRO A 52 -15.55 -10.82 -3.33
N PRO A 53 -16.70 -10.55 -3.98
CA PRO A 53 -16.81 -9.46 -4.93
C PRO A 53 -16.71 -8.12 -4.21
N ASN A 54 -16.01 -7.17 -4.84
CA ASN A 54 -15.87 -5.78 -4.37
C ASN A 54 -15.14 -5.61 -3.02
N GLU A 55 -14.33 -6.60 -2.62
CA GLU A 55 -13.40 -6.48 -1.50
C GLU A 55 -11.96 -6.35 -2.01
N PHE A 56 -11.20 -5.44 -1.40
CA PHE A 56 -9.79 -5.22 -1.75
C PHE A 56 -8.95 -4.83 -0.54
N LEU A 57 -7.63 -5.04 -0.66
CA LEU A 57 -6.65 -4.60 0.33
C LEU A 57 -5.94 -3.33 -0.14
N TRP A 58 -5.59 -2.45 0.79
CA TRP A 58 -4.54 -1.47 0.61
C TRP A 58 -3.37 -1.83 1.52
N LEU A 59 -2.21 -2.09 0.91
CA LEU A 59 -0.97 -2.42 1.61
C LEU A 59 0.08 -1.34 1.31
N HIS A 60 0.62 -0.74 2.37
CA HIS A 60 1.68 0.25 2.29
C HIS A 60 3.00 -0.32 2.81
N PHE A 61 4.06 -0.20 2.03
CA PHE A 61 5.40 -0.70 2.33
C PHE A 61 6.37 0.44 2.51
N SER A 62 7.41 0.21 3.32
CA SER A 62 8.55 1.12 3.39
C SER A 62 9.65 0.62 2.44
N LEU A 63 10.11 1.49 1.53
CA LEU A 63 11.27 1.19 0.67
C LEU A 63 12.61 1.10 1.44
N SER A 64 12.65 1.60 2.68
CA SER A 64 13.81 1.43 3.56
C SER A 64 13.93 0.03 4.17
N ASN A 65 12.87 -0.78 4.05
CA ASN A 65 12.85 -2.14 4.58
C ASN A 65 13.26 -3.15 3.48
N ALA A 66 14.38 -3.84 3.70
CA ALA A 66 14.90 -4.85 2.78
C ALA A 66 13.97 -6.08 2.60
N GLY A 67 13.03 -6.30 3.53
CA GLY A 67 12.03 -7.36 3.45
C GLY A 67 10.83 -7.03 2.54
N SER A 68 10.59 -5.75 2.24
CA SER A 68 9.40 -5.30 1.49
C SER A 68 9.31 -5.92 0.10
N GLU A 69 10.37 -5.80 -0.71
CA GLU A 69 10.36 -6.34 -2.08
C GLU A 69 10.27 -7.88 -2.11
N PRO A 70 11.05 -8.64 -1.30
CA PRO A 70 10.87 -10.08 -1.15
C PRO A 70 9.44 -10.47 -0.78
N TRP A 71 8.80 -9.77 0.16
CA TRP A 71 7.41 -10.03 0.56
C TRP A 71 6.45 -9.80 -0.61
N LEU A 72 6.57 -8.67 -1.31
CA LEU A 72 5.74 -8.34 -2.48
C LEU A 72 5.85 -9.41 -3.55
N ARG A 73 7.07 -9.83 -3.91
CA ARG A 73 7.30 -10.88 -4.92
C ARG A 73 6.81 -12.25 -4.45
N ARG A 74 6.79 -12.50 -3.14
CA ARG A 74 6.34 -13.78 -2.56
C ARG A 74 4.83 -13.95 -2.61
N TYR A 75 4.07 -12.89 -2.32
CA TYR A 75 2.62 -12.97 -2.09
C TYR A 75 1.78 -12.28 -3.16
N LEU A 76 2.40 -11.49 -4.06
CA LEU A 76 1.71 -10.77 -5.13
C LEU A 76 2.37 -11.03 -6.49
N THR A 77 1.54 -10.96 -7.53
CA THR A 77 2.00 -10.90 -8.92
C THR A 77 1.78 -9.48 -9.44
N LEU A 78 2.78 -8.63 -9.19
CA LEU A 78 2.81 -7.24 -9.65
C LEU A 78 3.60 -7.15 -10.98
N PRO A 79 3.28 -6.19 -11.85
CA PRO A 79 4.04 -5.97 -13.09
C PRO A 79 5.50 -5.60 -12.83
N ASP A 80 6.40 -5.93 -13.75
CA ASP A 80 7.81 -5.54 -13.66
C ASP A 80 7.97 -4.02 -13.63
N ALA A 81 7.11 -3.29 -14.37
CA ALA A 81 7.05 -1.83 -14.37
C ALA A 81 6.90 -1.23 -12.96
N PHE A 82 6.18 -1.90 -12.04
CA PHE A 82 6.09 -1.45 -10.65
C PHE A 82 7.45 -1.52 -9.97
N PHE A 83 8.17 -2.64 -10.05
CA PHE A 83 9.49 -2.80 -9.41
C PHE A 83 10.55 -1.89 -10.05
N GLU A 84 10.52 -1.73 -11.37
CA GLU A 84 11.38 -0.77 -12.07
C GLU A 84 11.11 0.67 -11.60
N SER A 85 9.84 1.02 -11.38
CA SER A 85 9.43 2.30 -10.81
C SER A 85 9.74 2.46 -9.32
N LEU A 86 10.26 1.45 -8.61
CA LEU A 86 10.83 1.64 -7.27
C LEU A 86 12.29 2.10 -7.32
N GLN A 87 12.98 1.83 -8.42
CA GLN A 87 14.42 2.09 -8.60
C GLN A 87 14.72 3.29 -9.49
N SER A 88 13.72 3.78 -10.23
CA SER A 88 13.91 4.85 -11.20
C SER A 88 14.00 6.24 -10.54
N ASP A 89 14.93 7.07 -11.00
CA ASP A 89 15.09 8.47 -10.57
C ASP A 89 14.27 9.46 -11.44
N VAL A 90 13.24 8.99 -12.15
CA VAL A 90 12.41 9.88 -12.99
C VAL A 90 11.57 10.85 -12.14
N ASP A 91 11.81 12.15 -12.35
CA ASP A 91 11.22 13.28 -11.62
C ASP A 91 9.79 13.68 -12.05
N ALA A 92 9.16 12.94 -12.96
CA ALA A 92 7.82 13.25 -13.46
C ALA A 92 6.75 12.35 -12.84
N THR A 93 5.56 12.91 -12.62
CA THR A 93 4.36 12.10 -12.34
C THR A 93 4.07 11.23 -13.55
N HIS A 94 3.86 9.94 -13.31
CA HIS A 94 3.68 8.96 -14.37
C HIS A 94 2.52 8.03 -14.04
N LEU A 95 1.76 7.62 -15.04
CA LEU A 95 0.70 6.63 -14.94
C LEU A 95 0.75 5.73 -16.18
N GLU A 96 0.87 4.44 -15.95
CA GLU A 96 0.93 3.42 -16.97
C GLU A 96 -0.09 2.32 -16.67
N GLN A 97 -0.64 1.70 -17.72
CA GLN A 97 -1.45 0.51 -17.61
C GLN A 97 -0.65 -0.69 -18.13
N ASP A 98 -0.49 -1.71 -17.29
CA ASP A 98 0.11 -3.00 -17.65
C ASP A 98 -0.89 -4.12 -17.33
N GLY A 99 -1.48 -4.69 -18.38
CA GLY A 99 -2.51 -5.71 -18.27
C GLY A 99 -3.72 -5.25 -17.45
N ASP A 100 -3.95 -5.92 -16.32
CA ASP A 100 -5.03 -5.62 -15.37
C ASP A 100 -4.62 -4.63 -14.26
N ALA A 101 -3.39 -4.11 -14.32
CA ALA A 101 -2.83 -3.22 -13.31
C ALA A 101 -2.64 -1.79 -13.83
N LEU A 102 -2.77 -0.82 -12.93
CA LEU A 102 -2.29 0.54 -13.12
C LEU A 102 -1.07 0.77 -12.24
N VAL A 103 0.04 1.18 -12.83
CA VAL A 103 1.26 1.57 -12.11
C VAL A 103 1.38 3.08 -12.18
N ALA A 104 1.43 3.72 -11.01
CA ALA A 104 1.53 5.18 -10.92
C ALA A 104 2.73 5.59 -10.08
N ARG A 105 3.33 6.71 -10.44
CA ARG A 105 4.31 7.43 -9.63
C ARG A 105 3.78 8.84 -9.40
N ILE A 106 3.66 9.20 -8.13
CA ILE A 106 3.14 10.50 -7.71
C ILE A 106 4.23 11.19 -6.89
N HIS A 107 4.37 12.49 -7.11
CA HIS A 107 5.29 13.35 -6.40
C HIS A 107 4.48 14.34 -5.58
N ASP A 108 4.81 14.49 -4.30
CA ASP A 108 4.20 15.49 -3.42
C ASP A 108 5.30 16.33 -2.76
N VAL A 109 5.00 17.61 -2.53
CA VAL A 109 5.93 18.51 -1.84
C VAL A 109 5.75 18.33 -0.35
N LEU A 110 6.84 18.00 0.35
CA LEU A 110 6.79 17.90 1.80
C LEU A 110 6.65 19.29 2.40
N PHE A 111 5.75 19.43 3.37
CA PHE A 111 5.63 20.69 4.09
C PHE A 111 6.84 20.90 5.00
N ASP A 112 7.85 21.62 4.52
CA ASP A 112 9.03 22.04 5.26
C ASP A 112 9.26 23.55 5.10
N PHE A 113 9.83 24.18 6.14
CA PHE A 113 10.09 25.63 6.20
C PHE A 113 11.45 26.01 5.61
N THR A 114 12.06 25.12 4.83
CA THR A 114 13.37 25.31 4.18
C THR A 114 13.19 25.88 2.77
N PHE A 115 14.23 26.56 2.26
CA PHE A 115 14.19 27.21 0.93
C PHE A 115 14.22 26.22 -0.24
N ASP A 116 14.63 24.97 0.01
CA ASP A 116 14.64 23.87 -0.96
C ASP A 116 13.72 22.78 -0.44
N VAL A 117 12.49 22.75 -0.95
CA VAL A 117 11.42 21.91 -0.41
C VAL A 117 11.60 20.50 -0.95
N PRO A 118 11.82 19.48 -0.10
CA PRO A 118 12.02 18.12 -0.57
C PRO A 118 10.74 17.57 -1.20
N VAL A 119 10.90 16.86 -2.31
CA VAL A 119 9.81 16.15 -3.00
C VAL A 119 9.80 14.69 -2.52
N ALA A 120 8.64 14.23 -2.07
CA ALA A 120 8.41 12.82 -1.75
C ALA A 120 7.81 12.11 -2.96
N THR A 121 8.38 10.94 -3.28
CA THR A 121 7.86 10.05 -4.31
C THR A 121 7.04 8.95 -3.64
N THR A 122 5.86 8.66 -4.19
CA THR A 122 5.08 7.46 -3.86
C THR A 122 4.77 6.70 -5.13
N THR A 123 5.09 5.42 -5.13
CA THR A 123 4.75 4.51 -6.22
C THR A 123 3.52 3.71 -5.82
N LEU A 124 2.56 3.57 -6.73
CA LEU A 124 1.33 2.81 -6.57
C LEU A 124 1.23 1.70 -7.61
N CYS A 125 0.75 0.54 -7.20
CA CYS A 125 0.22 -0.47 -8.12
C CYS A 125 -1.22 -0.77 -7.73
N VAL A 126 -2.16 -0.48 -8.64
CA VAL A 126 -3.58 -0.73 -8.47
C VAL A 126 -3.96 -1.95 -9.30
N LYS A 127 -4.46 -3.01 -8.64
CA LYS A 127 -5.04 -4.20 -9.24
C LYS A 127 -6.48 -4.36 -8.75
N PRO A 128 -7.31 -5.23 -9.37
CA PRO A 128 -8.72 -5.37 -9.00
C PRO A 128 -9.00 -5.65 -7.51
N ARG A 129 -8.04 -6.26 -6.79
CA ARG A 129 -8.20 -6.67 -5.38
C ARG A 129 -7.12 -6.18 -4.44
N VAL A 130 -6.15 -5.44 -4.93
CA VAL A 130 -5.05 -4.93 -4.11
C VAL A 130 -4.54 -3.60 -4.65
N LEU A 131 -4.41 -2.64 -3.76
CA LEU A 131 -3.65 -1.43 -3.93
C LEU A 131 -2.35 -1.59 -3.14
N VAL A 132 -1.22 -1.52 -3.83
CA VAL A 132 0.10 -1.46 -3.19
C VAL A 132 0.60 -0.03 -3.30
N SER A 133 1.18 0.48 -2.22
CA SER A 133 1.88 1.76 -2.18
C SER A 133 3.25 1.58 -1.52
N ALA A 134 4.27 2.27 -2.01
CA ALA A 134 5.62 2.24 -1.45
C ALA A 134 6.33 3.58 -1.66
#